data_AF-A0A5M8QNH5-F1
#
_entry.id   AF-A0A5M8QNH5-F1
#
_cell.length_a   1.000
_cell.length_b   1.000
_cell.length_c   1.000
_cell.angle_alpha   90.00
_cell.angle_beta   90.00
_cell.angle_gamma   90.00
#
_symmetry.space_group_name_H-M   'P 1'
#
loop_
_entity.id
_entity.type
_entity.pdbx_description
1 polymer ?
#
loop_
_entity_poly.entity_id
_entity_poly.type
_entity_poly.pdbx_seq_one_letter_code
_entity_poly.pdbx_strand_id
1 'polypeptide(L)'
;MDENKEHTESELSSAKPESRAGRPRKSRDVPQWTIRGVEPETRTAIEKASTRSGKTMGQYFNEDIRSFVQEQLKKGNNPPMLQEDIRSELDNLNSKFDQLLERLPSDKKQGIFSRFFK
;
A
#
# COMPACT_ATOMS: atom_id res chain seq x y z
N MET A 1 -50.76 71.99 6.49
CA MET A 1 -50.17 71.69 7.80
C MET A 1 -50.28 70.18 7.91
N ASP A 2 -49.34 69.33 7.50
CA ASP A 2 -47.87 69.45 7.39
C ASP A 2 -47.41 68.45 6.29
N GLU A 3 -46.63 68.87 5.28
CA GLU A 3 -45.16 68.76 5.14
C GLU A 3 -44.64 67.29 5.23
N ASN A 4 -44.39 66.62 4.09
CA ASN A 4 -43.17 66.54 3.26
C ASN A 4 -41.97 65.75 3.87
N LYS A 5 -41.53 64.73 3.10
CA LYS A 5 -40.13 64.25 2.91
C LYS A 5 -39.48 63.55 4.13
N GLU A 6 -38.56 62.60 4.03
CA GLU A 6 -37.82 61.87 2.99
C GLU A 6 -36.94 60.85 3.75
N HIS A 7 -36.47 59.79 3.08
CA HIS A 7 -35.24 59.03 3.36
C HIS A 7 -35.03 58.49 4.80
N THR A 8 -34.95 57.18 5.04
CA THR A 8 -33.75 56.39 4.68
C THR A 8 -34.03 54.89 4.79
N GLU A 9 -34.17 54.23 3.65
CA GLU A 9 -33.75 52.84 3.49
C GLU A 9 -32.21 52.86 3.36
N SER A 10 -31.46 52.59 4.42
CA SER A 10 -30.03 52.26 4.29
C SER A 10 -29.42 51.69 5.58
N GLU A 11 -29.76 50.47 5.96
CA GLU A 11 -28.82 49.62 6.72
C GLU A 11 -28.79 48.22 6.11
N LEU A 12 -28.32 48.19 4.86
CA LEU A 12 -27.83 46.98 4.19
C LEU A 12 -26.31 47.10 4.10
N SER A 13 -25.59 46.80 5.19
CA SER A 13 -24.13 46.72 5.25
C SER A 13 -23.76 46.30 6.68
N SER A 14 -23.17 45.16 7.01
CA SER A 14 -22.12 44.44 6.29
C SER A 14 -21.95 43.05 6.93
N ALA A 15 -22.55 42.01 6.33
CA ALA A 15 -22.14 40.65 6.58
C ALA A 15 -21.16 40.25 5.45
N LYS A 16 -19.87 40.28 5.80
CA LYS A 16 -18.73 39.89 4.96
C LYS A 16 -19.04 38.55 4.27
N PRO A 17 -19.10 38.46 2.93
CA PRO A 17 -19.30 37.17 2.28
C PRO A 17 -18.08 36.30 2.57
N GLU A 18 -18.32 35.15 3.20
CA GLU A 18 -17.31 34.11 3.36
C GLU A 18 -16.64 33.87 2.01
N SER A 19 -15.31 33.92 2.02
CA SER A 19 -14.48 33.73 0.85
C SER A 19 -14.94 32.49 0.10
N ARG A 20 -15.37 32.68 -1.16
CA ARG A 20 -15.68 31.58 -2.09
C ARG A 20 -14.55 30.58 -2.00
N ALA A 21 -14.81 29.45 -1.33
CA ALA A 21 -13.86 28.38 -1.19
C ALA A 21 -13.41 28.01 -2.60
N GLY A 22 -12.11 28.21 -2.86
CA GLY A 22 -11.53 27.94 -4.16
C GLY A 22 -11.89 26.54 -4.62
N ARG A 23 -11.96 26.36 -5.94
CA ARG A 23 -12.21 25.06 -6.60
C ARG A 23 -11.54 23.94 -5.80
N PRO A 24 -12.30 22.92 -5.36
CA PRO A 24 -11.73 21.83 -4.55
C PRO A 24 -10.48 21.33 -5.26
N ARG A 25 -9.36 21.23 -4.52
CA ARG A 25 -8.10 20.73 -5.07
C ARG A 25 -8.42 19.41 -5.75
N LYS A 26 -8.24 19.35 -7.06
CA LYS A 26 -8.45 18.14 -7.84
C LYS A 26 -7.64 17.05 -7.16
N SER A 27 -8.30 16.04 -6.61
CA SER A 27 -7.63 14.85 -6.08
C SER A 27 -6.67 14.37 -7.16
N ARG A 28 -5.42 14.08 -6.78
CA ARG A 28 -4.33 13.68 -7.67
C ARG A 28 -4.91 12.79 -8.78
N ASP A 29 -4.98 13.32 -10.00
CA ASP A 29 -5.61 12.64 -11.14
C ASP A 29 -4.77 11.41 -11.46
N VAL A 30 -5.06 10.29 -10.81
CA VAL A 30 -4.55 9.00 -11.24
C VAL A 30 -5.19 8.73 -12.59
N PRO A 31 -4.40 8.48 -13.66
CA PRO A 31 -4.96 8.22 -14.98
C PRO A 31 -6.00 7.10 -14.89
N GLN A 32 -7.22 7.38 -15.37
CA GLN A 32 -8.29 6.41 -15.34
C GLN A 32 -7.97 5.27 -16.30
N TRP A 33 -7.58 4.12 -15.75
CA TRP A 33 -7.37 2.91 -16.53
C TRP A 33 -8.71 2.21 -16.77
N THR A 34 -9.01 1.87 -18.01
CA THR A 34 -10.20 1.10 -18.37
C THR A 34 -9.78 -0.24 -18.99
N ILE A 35 -10.21 -1.34 -18.38
CA ILE A 35 -9.97 -2.69 -18.87
C ILE A 35 -11.15 -3.09 -19.75
N ARG A 36 -10.88 -3.52 -20.98
CA ARG A 36 -11.89 -4.01 -21.94
C ARG A 36 -11.84 -5.54 -22.02
N GLY A 37 -12.96 -6.17 -22.37
CA GLY A 37 -13.02 -7.61 -22.60
C GLY A 37 -13.01 -8.48 -21.34
N VAL A 38 -13.28 -7.91 -20.16
CA VAL A 38 -13.46 -8.70 -18.94
C VAL A 38 -14.82 -9.38 -18.99
N GLU A 39 -14.82 -10.71 -18.90
CA GLU A 39 -16.05 -11.48 -18.84
C GLU A 39 -16.90 -11.06 -17.62
N PRO A 40 -18.24 -11.10 -17.74
CA PRO A 40 -19.12 -10.70 -16.65
C PRO A 40 -18.87 -11.55 -15.39
N GLU A 41 -18.61 -12.84 -15.56
CA GLU A 41 -18.30 -13.75 -14.44
C GLU A 41 -17.02 -13.33 -13.72
N THR A 42 -15.94 -13.06 -14.47
CA THR A 42 -14.68 -12.57 -13.90
C THR A 42 -14.87 -11.26 -13.15
N ARG A 43 -15.66 -10.33 -13.70
CA ARG A 43 -15.97 -9.07 -13.01
C ARG A 43 -16.65 -9.31 -11.66
N THR A 44 -17.67 -10.17 -11.61
CA THR A 44 -18.37 -10.48 -10.35
C THR A 44 -17.48 -11.18 -9.34
N ALA A 45 -16.56 -12.04 -9.79
CA ALA A 45 -15.61 -12.72 -8.91
C ALA A 45 -14.64 -11.73 -8.26
N ILE A 46 -14.09 -10.79 -9.04
CA ILE A 46 -13.18 -9.76 -8.52
C ILE A 46 -13.94 -8.80 -7.58
N GLU A 47 -15.17 -8.44 -7.91
CA GLU A 47 -16.01 -7.62 -7.03
C GLU A 47 -16.22 -8.29 -5.67
N LYS A 48 -16.64 -9.57 -5.67
CA LYS A 48 -16.78 -10.36 -4.44
C LYS A 48 -15.48 -10.47 -3.66
N ALA A 49 -14.35 -10.67 -4.35
CA ALA A 49 -13.03 -10.73 -3.71
C ALA A 49 -12.65 -9.41 -3.03
N SER A 50 -12.91 -8.28 -3.71
CA SER A 50 -12.67 -6.95 -3.15
C SER A 50 -13.53 -6.70 -1.90
N THR A 51 -14.84 -7.01 -1.96
CA THR A 51 -15.75 -6.90 -0.81
C THR A 51 -15.31 -7.79 0.35
N ARG A 52 -14.87 -9.03 0.09
CA ARG A 52 -14.37 -9.94 1.12
C ARG A 52 -13.11 -9.42 1.81
N SER A 53 -12.24 -8.74 1.07
CA SER A 53 -11.04 -8.09 1.61
C SER A 53 -11.33 -6.77 2.34
N GLY A 54 -12.56 -6.25 2.27
CA GLY A 54 -12.93 -4.95 2.83
C GLY A 54 -12.32 -3.75 2.08
N LYS A 55 -11.78 -3.97 0.88
CA LYS A 55 -11.10 -2.94 0.09
C LYS A 55 -11.97 -2.48 -1.07
N THR A 56 -11.77 -1.24 -1.52
CA THR A 56 -12.34 -0.80 -2.81
C THR A 56 -11.70 -1.56 -3.96
N MET A 57 -12.40 -1.68 -5.09
CA MET A 57 -11.88 -2.33 -6.29
C MET A 57 -10.49 -1.78 -6.68
N GLY A 58 -10.32 -0.45 -6.68
CA GLY A 58 -9.03 0.17 -7.01
C GLY A 58 -7.90 -0.22 -6.04
N GLN A 59 -8.18 -0.32 -4.75
CA GLN A 59 -7.19 -0.76 -3.76
C GLN A 59 -6.83 -2.24 -3.94
N TYR A 60 -7.83 -3.09 -4.17
CA TYR A 60 -7.64 -4.52 -4.43
C TYR A 60 -6.71 -4.77 -5.64
N PHE A 61 -6.90 -4.03 -6.74
CA PHE A 61 -6.00 -4.11 -7.90
C PHE A 61 -4.58 -3.61 -7.59
N ASN A 62 -4.46 -2.53 -6.82
CA ASN A 62 -3.16 -1.92 -6.54
C ASN A 62 -2.29 -2.74 -5.59
N GLU A 63 -2.89 -3.50 -4.68
CA GLU A 63 -2.18 -4.29 -3.68
C GLU A 63 -2.11 -5.75 -4.08
N ASP A 64 -3.27 -6.40 -4.16
CA ASP A 64 -3.36 -7.86 -4.26
C ASP A 64 -3.00 -8.34 -5.68
N ILE A 65 -3.62 -7.74 -6.71
CA ILE A 65 -3.31 -8.07 -8.10
C ILE A 65 -1.87 -7.67 -8.45
N ARG A 66 -1.39 -6.51 -7.96
CA ARG A 66 0.01 -6.11 -8.15
C ARG A 66 0.98 -7.11 -7.53
N SER A 67 0.77 -7.52 -6.28
CA SER A 67 1.63 -8.50 -5.62
C SER A 67 1.65 -9.81 -6.39
N PHE A 68 0.46 -10.30 -6.78
CA PHE A 68 0.32 -11.51 -7.58
C PHE A 68 1.11 -11.41 -8.90
N VAL A 69 0.94 -10.34 -9.66
CA VAL A 69 1.66 -10.13 -10.93
C VAL A 69 3.16 -10.03 -10.71
N GLN A 70 3.62 -9.35 -9.66
CA GLN A 70 5.05 -9.27 -9.32
C GLN A 70 5.64 -10.64 -8.98
N GLU A 71 4.90 -11.48 -8.27
CA GLU A 71 5.32 -12.86 -7.99
C GLU A 71 5.40 -13.69 -9.28
N GLN A 72 4.43 -13.56 -10.19
CA GLN A 72 4.47 -14.24 -11.49
C GLN A 72 5.67 -13.78 -12.33
N LEU A 73 5.93 -12.47 -12.37
CA LEU A 73 7.09 -11.91 -13.08
C LEU A 73 8.41 -12.42 -12.50
N LYS A 74 8.56 -12.46 -11.17
CA LYS A 74 9.75 -13.03 -10.51
C LYS A 74 9.96 -14.50 -10.86
N LYS A 75 8.89 -15.29 -10.91
CA LYS A 75 8.95 -16.72 -11.26
C LYS A 75 9.32 -16.94 -12.72
N GLY A 76 8.83 -16.09 -13.63
CA GLY A 76 9.11 -16.21 -15.07
C GLY A 76 10.50 -15.70 -15.48
N ASN A 77 11.09 -14.78 -14.71
CA ASN A 77 12.34 -14.10 -15.07
C ASN A 77 13.57 -14.54 -14.26
N ASN A 78 13.43 -15.51 -13.36
CA ASN A 78 14.60 -16.13 -12.74
C ASN A 78 15.18 -17.15 -13.71
N PRO A 79 16.37 -16.91 -14.31
CA PRO A 79 17.10 -18.01 -14.94
C PRO A 79 17.30 -19.12 -13.89
N PRO A 80 17.36 -20.40 -14.31
CA PRO A 80 17.67 -21.48 -13.38
C PRO A 80 18.96 -21.11 -12.65
N MET A 81 18.88 -21.07 -11.32
CA MET A 81 19.99 -20.71 -10.44
C MET A 81 21.22 -21.49 -10.88
N LEU A 82 22.27 -20.78 -11.31
CA LEU A 82 23.49 -21.43 -11.79
C LEU A 82 24.10 -22.17 -10.60
N GLN A 83 24.73 -23.33 -10.84
CA GLN A 83 25.32 -24.13 -9.75
C GLN A 83 26.36 -23.34 -8.94
N GLU A 84 26.95 -22.31 -9.54
CA GLU A 84 27.87 -21.36 -8.91
C GLU A 84 27.16 -20.45 -7.90
N ASP A 85 25.94 -20.00 -8.20
CA ASP A 85 25.14 -19.19 -7.27
C ASP A 85 24.80 -19.99 -6.01
N ILE A 86 24.50 -21.28 -6.16
CA ILE A 86 24.24 -22.19 -5.03
C ILE A 86 25.46 -22.28 -4.10
N ARG A 87 26.66 -22.39 -4.68
CA ARG A 87 27.92 -22.44 -3.90
C ARG A 87 28.16 -21.12 -3.17
N SER A 88 27.95 -20.00 -3.87
CA SER A 88 28.07 -18.67 -3.26
C SER A 88 27.08 -18.43 -2.12
N GLU A 89 25.86 -18.98 -2.23
CA GLU A 89 24.85 -18.90 -1.19
C GLU A 89 25.20 -19.78 0.02
N LEU A 90 25.74 -20.99 -0.21
CA LEU A 90 26.26 -21.86 0.85
C LEU A 90 27.43 -21.22 1.61
N ASP A 91 28.35 -20.58 0.89
CA ASP A 91 29.50 -19.91 1.50
C ASP A 91 29.05 -18.70 2.36
N ASN A 92 28.05 -17.95 1.88
CA ASN A 92 27.45 -16.85 2.63
C ASN A 92 26.70 -17.34 3.88
N LEU A 93 26.02 -18.49 3.77
CA LEU A 93 25.34 -19.13 4.90
C LEU A 93 26.34 -19.60 5.96
N ASN A 94 27.45 -20.23 5.54
CA ASN A 94 28.53 -20.66 6.42
C ASN A 94 29.17 -19.47 7.14
N SER A 95 29.45 -18.37 6.43
CA SER A 95 30.00 -17.17 7.05
C SER A 95 29.07 -16.57 8.13
N LYS A 96 27.75 -16.58 7.90
CA LYS A 96 26.77 -16.13 8.91
C LYS A 96 26.73 -17.07 10.10
N PHE A 97 26.90 -18.37 9.89
CA PHE A 97 26.96 -19.35 10.96
C PHE A 97 28.23 -19.18 11.81
N ASP A 98 29.37 -18.95 11.18
CA ASP A 98 30.63 -18.67 11.86
C ASP A 98 30.56 -17.38 12.70
N GLN A 99 29.96 -16.33 12.15
CA GLN A 99 29.70 -15.09 12.89
C GLN A 99 28.74 -15.31 14.08
N LEU A 100 27.76 -16.21 13.94
CA LEU A 100 26.86 -16.58 15.03
C LEU A 100 27.58 -17.40 16.11
N LEU A 101 28.50 -18.29 15.71
CA LEU A 101 29.35 -19.07 16.60
C LEU A 101 30.35 -18.21 17.38
N GLU A 102 30.94 -17.19 16.74
CA GLU A 102 31.79 -16.20 17.41
C GLU A 102 31.00 -15.32 18.37
N ARG A 103 29.75 -14.96 18.01
CA ARG A 103 28.88 -14.14 18.86
C ARG A 103 28.22 -14.93 20.00
N LEU A 104 28.23 -16.27 19.94
CA LEU A 104 27.71 -17.11 21.01
C LEU A 104 28.65 -17.06 22.23
N PRO A 105 28.22 -16.48 23.37
CA PRO A 105 29.07 -16.36 24.55
C PRO A 105 29.48 -17.74 25.05
N SER A 106 30.78 -17.92 25.29
CA SER A 106 31.40 -19.16 25.79
C SER A 106 30.82 -19.69 27.11
N ASP A 107 30.02 -18.89 27.82
CA ASP A 107 29.55 -19.15 29.19
C ASP A 107 28.25 -19.97 29.33
N LYS A 108 27.60 -20.40 28.23
CA LYS A 108 26.37 -21.24 28.31
C LYS A 108 26.36 -22.45 27.39
N LYS A 109 27.53 -22.88 26.89
CA LYS A 109 27.66 -24.00 25.95
C LYS A 109 27.27 -25.38 26.53
N GLN A 110 27.11 -25.50 27.85
CA GLN A 110 26.75 -26.77 28.54
C GLN A 110 25.26 -26.86 28.97
N GLY A 111 24.53 -25.75 29.03
CA GLY A 111 23.18 -25.71 29.65
C GLY A 111 21.99 -25.73 28.68
N ILE A 112 22.22 -25.41 27.40
CA ILE A 112 21.15 -25.29 26.40
C ILE A 112 20.96 -26.61 25.66
N PHE A 113 22.05 -27.23 25.19
CA PHE A 113 21.97 -28.53 24.48
C PHE A 113 21.52 -29.68 25.38
N SER A 114 21.87 -29.67 26.67
CA SER A 114 21.42 -30.67 27.65
C SER A 114 19.92 -30.61 27.96
N ARG A 115 19.25 -29.50 27.64
CA ARG A 115 17.81 -29.31 27.87
C ARG A 115 16.96 -29.66 26.64
N PHE A 116 17.57 -29.74 25.46
CA PHE A 116 16.92 -30.14 24.20
C PHE A 116 17.11 -31.62 23.86
N PHE A 117 18.12 -32.30 24.42
CA PHE A 117 18.38 -33.73 24.22
C PHE A 117 18.11 -34.57 25.48
N LYS A 118 17.04 -34.25 26.22
CA LYS A 118 16.49 -35.12 27.27
C LYS A 118 15.12 -35.63 26.88
#